data_AF-A0A508U2X0-F1
#
_entry.id   AF-A0A508U2X0-F1
#
_cell.length_a   1.000
_cell.length_b   1.000
_cell.length_c   1.000
_cell.angle_alpha   90.00
_cell.angle_beta   90.00
_cell.angle_gamma   90.00
#
_symmetry.space_group_name_H-M   'P 1'
#
loop_
_entity.id
_entity.type
_entity.pdbx_description
1 polymer ?
#
loop_
_entity_poly.entity_id
_entity_poly.type
_entity_poly.pdbx_seq_one_letter_code
_entity_poly.pdbx_strand_id
1 'polypeptide(L)' 'MRAEPRCAQCDSEDPKVISLRNPAGERYCGRLCFYKGQEEFVRWLRRANAEVAS' A
#
# COMPACT_ATOMS: atom_id res chain seq x y z
N MET A 1 9.56 -21.00 -8.39
CA MET A 1 9.16 -20.61 -7.02
C MET A 1 8.07 -19.57 -7.15
N ARG A 2 6.98 -19.65 -6.37
CA ARG A 2 5.94 -18.61 -6.39
C ARG A 2 6.43 -17.52 -5.44
N ALA A 3 6.81 -16.36 -5.96
CA ALA A 3 7.30 -15.26 -5.12
C ALA A 3 6.24 -14.93 -4.07
N GLU A 4 6.62 -14.95 -2.80
CA GLU A 4 5.69 -14.58 -1.73
C GLU A 4 5.31 -13.10 -1.86
N PRO A 5 4.03 -12.76 -1.61
CA PRO A 5 3.50 -11.43 -1.92
C PRO A 5 3.98 -10.40 -0.90
N ARG A 6 5.03 -9.66 -1.29
CA ARG A 6 5.75 -8.63 -0.52
C ARG A 6 4.85 -7.47 -0.06
N CYS A 7 5.30 -6.75 0.96
CA CYS A 7 4.64 -5.54 1.44
C CYS A 7 4.78 -4.38 0.44
N ALA A 8 3.65 -3.82 -0.01
CA ALA A 8 3.64 -2.69 -0.95
C ALA A 8 4.33 -1.40 -0.44
N GLN A 9 4.50 -1.25 0.89
CA GLN A 9 5.08 -0.03 1.48
C GLN A 9 6.58 -0.12 1.78
N CYS A 10 7.08 -1.30 2.16
CA CYS A 10 8.44 -1.49 2.67
C CYS A 10 9.17 -2.69 2.06
N ASP A 11 8.54 -3.35 1.08
CA ASP A 11 9.07 -4.48 0.31
C ASP A 11 9.45 -5.73 1.14
N SER A 12 9.07 -5.78 2.41
CA SER A 12 9.24 -6.94 3.30
C SER A 12 8.55 -8.18 2.73
N GLU A 13 9.31 -9.28 2.63
CA GLU A 13 8.80 -10.60 2.22
C GLU A 13 7.86 -11.20 3.27
N ASP A 14 8.13 -10.95 4.56
CA ASP A 14 7.48 -11.63 5.68
C ASP A 14 6.19 -10.91 6.16
N PRO A 15 5.01 -11.56 6.14
CA PRO A 15 3.76 -10.99 6.64
C PRO A 15 3.69 -11.08 8.18
N LYS A 16 4.02 -10.00 8.90
CA LYS A 16 3.94 -9.97 10.38
C LYS A 16 2.51 -10.14 10.89
N VAL A 17 2.11 -11.38 11.18
CA VAL A 17 0.92 -11.83 11.95
C VAL A 17 -0.45 -11.49 11.34
N ILE A 18 -0.63 -10.32 10.74
CA ILE A 18 -1.87 -9.85 10.11
C ILE A 18 -1.52 -9.25 8.73
N SER A 19 -1.68 -10.07 7.68
CA SER A 19 -1.59 -9.62 6.29
C SER A 19 -2.79 -8.74 5.93
N LEU A 20 -2.71 -7.44 6.19
CA LEU A 20 -3.73 -6.48 5.77
C LEU A 20 -3.74 -6.34 4.25
N ARG A 21 -4.93 -6.25 3.66
CA ARG A 21 -5.14 -5.93 2.24
C ARG A 21 -5.98 -4.67 2.07
N ASN A 22 -5.70 -3.89 1.04
CA ASN A 22 -6.60 -2.84 0.57
C ASN A 22 -7.52 -3.37 -0.57
N PRO A 23 -8.52 -2.60 -1.03
CA PRO A 23 -9.38 -3.00 -2.14
C PRO A 23 -8.65 -3.21 -3.48
N ALA A 24 -7.47 -2.61 -3.67
CA ALA A 24 -6.61 -2.84 -4.85
C ALA A 24 -5.83 -4.17 -4.77
N GLY A 25 -5.95 -4.93 -3.68
CA GLY A 25 -5.31 -6.23 -3.49
C GLY A 25 -3.88 -6.18 -2.95
N GLU A 26 -3.33 -4.98 -2.72
CA GLU A 26 -1.99 -4.77 -2.17
C GLU A 26 -1.88 -5.34 -0.76
N ARG A 27 -0.72 -5.90 -0.41
CA ARG A 27 -0.43 -6.42 0.93
C ARG A 27 0.40 -5.45 1.76
N TYR A 28 0.15 -5.49 3.07
CA TYR A 28 0.96 -4.77 4.04
C TYR A 28 1.35 -5.70 5.19
N CYS A 29 2.64 -5.69 5.55
CA CYS A 29 3.20 -6.53 6.62
C CYS A 29 2.83 -6.06 8.04
N GLY A 30 1.72 -5.34 8.19
CA GLY A 30 1.25 -4.80 9.47
C GLY A 30 0.62 -3.42 9.36
N ARG A 31 -0.01 -2.99 10.47
CA ARG A 31 -0.85 -1.79 10.57
C ARG A 31 -0.13 -0.49 10.21
N LEU A 32 1.14 -0.32 10.60
CA LEU A 32 1.94 0.87 10.29
C LEU A 32 2.13 1.06 8.77
N CYS A 33 2.50 -0.02 8.08
CA CYS A 33 2.69 0.00 6.63
C CYS A 33 1.38 0.24 5.88
N PHE A 34 0.27 -0.33 6.37
CA PHE A 34 -1.07 -0.10 5.82
C PHE A 34 -1.48 1.37 5.89
N TYR A 35 -1.35 2.03 7.05
CA TYR A 35 -1.72 3.45 7.17
C TYR A 35 -0.83 4.36 6.32
N LYS A 36 0.48 4.11 6.27
CA LYS A 36 1.39 4.88 5.41
C LYS A 36 1.01 4.75 3.93
N GLY A 37 0.64 3.55 3.48
CA GLY A 37 0.19 3.31 2.11
C GLY A 37 -1.10 4.05 1.78
N GLN A 38 -2.04 4.11 2.73
CA GLN A 38 -3.26 4.90 2.56
C GLN A 38 -3.00 6.41 2.51
N GLU A 39 -2.08 6.96 3.31
CA GLU A 39 -1.68 8.37 3.19
C GLU A 39 -1.05 8.66 1.83
N GLU A 40 -0.13 7.81 1.37
CA GLU A 40 0.56 7.99 0.09
C GLU A 40 -0.43 7.90 -1.09
N PHE A 41 -1.39 6.96 -1.04
CA PHE A 41 -2.49 6.86 -2.00
C PHE A 41 -3.37 8.12 -2.03
N VAL A 42 -3.79 8.65 -0.87
CA VAL A 42 -4.60 9.89 -0.80
C VAL A 42 -3.81 11.10 -1.31
N ARG A 43 -2.50 11.18 -1.04
CA ARG A 43 -1.62 12.25 -1.57
C ARG A 43 -1.40 12.13 -3.07
N TRP A 44 -1.39 10.93 -3.63
CA TRP A 44 -1.36 10.71 -5.08
C TRP A 44 -2.69 11.13 -5.72
N LEU A 45 -3.82 10.65 -5.20
CA LEU A 45 -5.16 10.99 -5.71
C LEU A 45 -5.41 12.50 -5.74
N ARG A 46 -5.00 13.22 -4.68
CA ARG A 46 -5.10 14.69 -4.63
C ARG A 46 -4.26 15.40 -5.69
N ARG A 47 -3.07 14.88 -6.03
CA ARG A 47 -2.22 15.45 -7.09
C ARG A 47 -2.81 15.20 -8.48
N ALA A 48 -3.21 13.96 -8.76
CA ALA A 48 -3.88 13.61 -10.01
C ALA A 48 -5.15 14.45 -10.24
N ASN A 49 -5.99 14.65 -9.21
CA ASN A 49 -7.17 15.51 -9.30
C ASN A 49 -6.84 16.99 -9.54
N ALA A 50 -5.71 17.49 -9.04
CA ALA A 50 -5.26 18.86 -9.27
C ALA A 50 -4.72 19.06 -10.70
N GLU A 51 -4.00 18.08 -11.22
CA GLU A 51 -3.50 18.04 -12.61
C GLU A 51 -4.65 17.97 -13.65
N VAL A 52 -5.75 17.30 -13.32
CA VAL A 52 -6.96 17.26 -14.17
C VAL A 52 -7.79 18.55 -14.10
N ALA A 53 -7.59 19.37 -13.06
CA ALA A 53 -8.34 20.61 -12.83
C ALA A 53 -7.63 21.88 -13.36
N SER A 54 -6.46 21.73 -13.99
CA SER A 54 -5.65 22.82 -14.58
C SER A 54 -5.68 22.80 -16.11
#